data_AF-A0A970TWQ5-F1
#
_entry.id   AF-A0A970TWQ5-F1
#
_cell.length_a   1.000
_cell.length_b   1.000
_cell.length_c   1.000
_cell.angle_alpha   90.00
_cell.angle_beta   90.00
_cell.angle_gamma   90.00
#
_symmetry.space_group_name_H-M   'P 1'
#
loop_
_entity.id
_entity.type
_entity.pdbx_description
1 polymer ?
#
loop_
_entity_poly.entity_id
_entity_poly.type
_entity_poly.pdbx_seq_one_letter_code
_entity_poly.pdbx_strand_id
1 'polypeptide(L)'
;MSETQAVDSAEYDAQIEECLAYAVAEGDIVNFRLLFMPASPFREDSPEDASTSKYDYLFPENKDSEIYQRALALVQENEIISFVHEQLKRKGPPQLPWQLVLMLGDNALRLGKYTAAAQAYELLRVRRRIQELFMDQGDDCLKKGNSAGAVQGYLIALGLQYDYSAFPEPLPAVPDYHERAPALHSVYPIDSKQILALQEDSTLCKVAYNYLFPYAEFTGRLDALSLEERVAFTAALIRGLDPDWDSFAALYRNCLEQSDKQRSAFEKINAYSMEVIDMLRDDPFDTETLAELKAIPQRLAETDTPDQEWWHYVKIMATHHPGSALFIARQRLTATHEIVIPRVNAHSELAKALGLII
;
A
#
# COMPACT_ATOMS: atom_id res chain seq x y z
N MET A 1 52.54 23.44 10.93
CA MET A 1 52.14 22.08 11.32
C MET A 1 53.40 21.23 11.31
N SER A 2 53.72 20.57 12.42
CA SER A 2 54.90 19.69 12.51
C SER A 2 54.65 18.40 11.72
N GLU A 3 55.71 17.76 11.20
CA GLU A 3 55.62 16.46 10.49
C GLU A 3 54.85 15.40 11.29
N THR A 4 54.94 15.43 12.63
CA THR A 4 54.20 14.52 13.54
C THR A 4 52.68 14.71 13.46
N GLN A 5 52.17 15.95 13.35
CA GLN A 5 50.72 16.20 13.23
C GLN A 5 50.17 15.77 11.86
N ALA A 6 51.01 15.77 10.82
CA ALA A 6 50.61 15.34 9.49
C ALA A 6 50.53 13.81 9.37
N VAL A 7 51.43 13.09 10.07
CA VAL A 7 51.42 11.62 10.14
C VAL A 7 50.22 11.11 10.94
N ASP A 8 49.92 11.71 12.10
CA ASP A 8 48.77 11.33 12.93
C ASP A 8 47.42 11.55 12.21
N SER A 9 47.30 12.61 11.40
CA SER A 9 46.09 12.88 10.60
C SER A 9 45.92 11.88 9.46
N ALA A 10 47.00 11.51 8.78
CA ALA A 10 46.94 10.56 7.66
C ALA A 10 46.60 9.13 8.13
N GLU A 11 47.10 8.73 9.30
CA GLU A 11 46.78 7.44 9.91
C GLU A 11 45.33 7.40 10.41
N TYR A 12 44.82 8.51 10.94
CA TYR A 12 43.42 8.66 11.35
C TYR A 12 42.45 8.59 10.17
N ASP A 13 42.75 9.29 9.08
CA ASP A 13 41.93 9.28 7.87
C ASP A 13 41.89 7.87 7.25
N ALA A 14 43.04 7.18 7.24
CA ALA A 14 43.12 5.78 6.78
C ALA A 14 42.23 4.85 7.62
N GLN A 15 42.16 5.03 8.95
CA GLN A 15 41.27 4.21 9.80
C GLN A 15 39.79 4.45 9.50
N ILE A 16 39.39 5.70 9.23
CA ILE A 16 38.01 6.03 8.82
C ILE A 16 37.69 5.34 7.49
N GLU A 17 38.60 5.45 6.52
CA GLU A 17 38.46 4.86 5.19
C GLU A 17 38.28 3.34 5.27
N GLU A 18 39.14 2.65 6.03
CA GLU A 18 39.11 1.20 6.20
C GLU A 18 37.81 0.72 6.85
N CYS A 19 37.38 1.37 7.93
CA CYS A 19 36.14 1.02 8.63
C CYS A 19 34.90 1.21 7.77
N LEU A 20 34.81 2.32 7.03
CA LEU A 20 33.70 2.59 6.12
C LEU A 20 33.68 1.58 4.97
N ALA A 21 34.84 1.34 4.35
CA ALA A 21 34.97 0.38 3.27
C ALA A 21 34.56 -1.02 3.71
N TYR A 22 34.96 -1.43 4.91
CA TYR A 22 34.62 -2.74 5.46
C TYR A 22 33.12 -2.88 5.73
N ALA A 23 32.49 -1.90 6.39
CA ALA A 23 31.04 -1.94 6.66
C ALA A 23 30.22 -1.98 5.35
N VAL A 24 30.63 -1.22 4.33
CA VAL A 24 30.00 -1.23 3.00
C VAL A 24 30.21 -2.56 2.29
N ALA A 25 31.41 -3.13 2.35
CA ALA A 25 31.74 -4.40 1.69
C ALA A 25 30.95 -5.58 2.29
N GLU A 26 30.80 -5.59 3.61
CA GLU A 26 30.03 -6.59 4.35
C GLU A 26 28.51 -6.38 4.28
N GLY A 27 28.03 -5.25 3.74
CA GLY A 27 26.62 -4.93 3.77
C GLY A 27 26.09 -4.74 5.21
N ASP A 28 26.94 -4.30 6.13
CA ASP A 28 26.61 -4.14 7.55
C ASP A 28 26.12 -2.72 7.85
N ILE A 29 24.81 -2.55 7.77
CA ILE A 29 24.17 -1.26 8.01
C ILE A 29 24.27 -0.79 9.47
N VAL A 30 24.46 -1.71 10.43
CA VAL A 30 24.58 -1.37 11.84
C VAL A 30 25.94 -0.73 12.08
N ASN A 31 27.01 -1.38 11.64
CA ASN A 31 28.37 -0.85 11.74
C ASN A 31 28.52 0.43 10.93
N PHE A 32 27.95 0.47 9.72
CA PHE A 32 27.98 1.68 8.90
C PHE A 32 27.32 2.87 9.61
N ARG A 33 26.15 2.69 10.24
CA ARG A 33 25.47 3.78 10.98
C ARG A 33 26.23 4.16 12.25
N LEU A 34 26.80 3.19 12.97
CA LEU A 34 27.60 3.43 14.18
C LEU A 34 28.72 4.45 13.92
N LEU A 35 29.39 4.35 12.77
CA LEU A 35 30.48 5.27 12.38
C LEU A 35 30.05 6.74 12.30
N PHE A 36 28.75 7.02 12.18
CA PHE A 36 28.21 8.40 12.12
C PHE A 36 27.43 8.83 13.37
N MET A 37 27.14 7.91 14.30
CA MET A 37 26.39 8.21 15.53
C MET A 37 27.18 9.14 16.47
N PRO A 38 26.51 9.81 17.44
CA PRO A 38 27.20 10.65 18.43
C PRO A 38 28.29 9.91 19.23
N ALA A 39 28.11 8.61 19.48
CA ALA A 39 29.09 7.76 20.15
C ALA A 39 30.07 7.07 19.19
N SER A 40 30.21 7.57 17.95
CA SER A 40 31.18 7.04 16.99
C SER A 40 32.61 7.19 17.55
N PRO A 41 33.48 6.19 17.41
CA PRO A 41 34.88 6.31 17.82
C PRO A 41 35.70 7.27 16.94
N PHE A 42 35.10 7.81 15.86
CA PHE A 42 35.72 8.77 14.93
C PHE A 42 35.21 10.21 15.10
N ARG A 43 34.48 10.50 16.18
CA ARG A 43 34.04 11.86 16.52
C ARG A 43 34.97 12.46 17.57
N GLU A 44 35.40 13.70 17.34
CA GLU A 44 36.28 14.44 18.26
C GLU A 44 35.66 14.63 19.66
N ASP A 45 34.33 14.67 19.76
CA ASP A 45 33.57 14.84 21.01
C ASP A 45 33.09 13.52 21.64
N SER A 46 33.47 12.37 21.06
CA SER A 46 33.11 11.06 21.57
C SER A 46 34.07 10.61 22.68
N PRO A 47 33.59 9.94 23.74
CA PRO A 47 34.45 9.28 24.72
C PRO A 47 35.05 7.96 24.20
N GLU A 48 34.70 7.53 22.98
CA GLU A 48 35.13 6.27 22.37
C GLU A 48 36.34 6.48 21.45
N ASP A 49 37.19 5.46 21.34
CA ASP A 49 38.44 5.50 20.55
C ASP A 49 38.59 4.22 19.72
N ALA A 50 38.77 4.40 18.40
CA ALA A 50 38.83 3.33 17.41
C ALA A 50 40.08 2.45 17.56
N SER A 51 41.12 2.94 18.23
CA SER A 51 42.37 2.20 18.48
C SER A 51 42.26 1.15 19.59
N THR A 52 41.13 1.11 20.31
CA THR A 52 40.91 0.14 21.39
C THR A 52 40.42 -1.20 20.84
N SER A 53 40.82 -2.30 21.48
CA SER A 53 40.45 -3.67 21.05
C SER A 53 38.93 -3.94 21.03
N LYS A 54 38.15 -3.08 21.68
CA LYS A 54 36.68 -3.09 21.61
C LYS A 54 36.19 -2.93 20.16
N TYR A 55 36.92 -2.21 19.31
CA TYR A 55 36.51 -1.83 17.95
C TYR A 55 37.21 -2.61 16.84
N ASP A 56 38.03 -3.62 17.16
CA ASP A 56 38.74 -4.44 16.16
C ASP A 56 37.78 -5.05 15.11
N TYR A 57 36.53 -5.34 15.49
CA TYR A 57 35.49 -5.86 14.60
C TYR A 57 35.04 -4.89 13.50
N LEU A 58 35.40 -3.60 13.58
CA LEU A 58 35.12 -2.60 12.55
C LEU A 58 36.16 -2.62 11.42
N PHE A 59 37.26 -3.34 11.59
CA PHE A 59 38.34 -3.41 10.62
C PHE A 59 38.31 -4.74 9.86
N PRO A 60 38.72 -4.75 8.58
CA PRO A 60 38.74 -5.97 7.78
C PRO A 60 39.83 -6.93 8.24
N GLU A 61 39.48 -8.20 8.47
CA GLU A 61 40.47 -9.27 8.66
C GLU A 61 41.21 -9.59 7.36
N ASN A 62 40.53 -9.41 6.21
CA ASN A 62 41.08 -9.67 4.88
C ASN A 62 40.86 -8.48 3.95
N LYS A 63 41.96 -7.80 3.59
CA LYS A 63 41.97 -6.63 2.70
C LYS A 63 42.02 -7.01 1.21
N ASP A 64 42.22 -8.27 0.85
CA ASP A 64 42.39 -8.71 -0.54
C ASP A 64 41.06 -8.94 -1.28
N SER A 65 39.91 -8.78 -0.59
CA SER A 65 38.59 -8.93 -1.20
C SER A 65 38.33 -7.86 -2.27
N GLU A 66 37.93 -8.27 -3.48
CA GLU A 66 37.56 -7.34 -4.56
C GLU A 66 36.41 -6.41 -4.17
N ILE A 67 35.45 -6.89 -3.36
CA ILE A 67 34.32 -6.09 -2.89
C ILE A 67 34.81 -5.00 -1.93
N TYR A 68 35.75 -5.35 -1.04
CA TYR A 68 36.39 -4.41 -0.11
C TYR A 68 37.21 -3.35 -0.86
N GLN A 69 38.06 -3.76 -1.80
CA GLN A 69 38.89 -2.84 -2.59
C GLN A 69 38.04 -1.85 -3.39
N ARG A 70 36.91 -2.30 -3.94
CA ARG A 70 35.95 -1.41 -4.61
C ARG A 70 35.27 -0.44 -3.64
N ALA A 71 34.91 -0.90 -2.44
CA ALA A 71 34.32 -0.03 -1.43
C ALA A 71 35.33 1.01 -0.93
N LEU A 72 36.59 0.61 -0.72
CA LEU A 72 37.69 1.49 -0.33
C LEU A 72 37.95 2.56 -1.38
N ALA A 73 38.04 2.18 -2.66
CA ALA A 73 38.22 3.12 -3.75
C ALA A 73 37.09 4.17 -3.81
N LEU A 74 35.85 3.77 -3.52
CA LEU A 74 34.70 4.68 -3.46
C LEU A 74 34.79 5.61 -2.25
N VAL A 75 35.17 5.12 -1.06
CA VAL A 75 35.34 5.96 0.13
C VAL A 75 36.45 7.01 -0.08
N GLN A 76 37.53 6.63 -0.76
CA GLN A 76 38.67 7.48 -1.08
C GLN A 76 38.39 8.55 -2.14
N GLU A 77 37.21 8.56 -2.77
CA GLU A 77 36.83 9.67 -3.63
C GLU A 77 36.79 10.97 -2.80
N ASN A 78 37.52 12.00 -3.26
CA ASN A 78 37.70 13.26 -2.53
C ASN A 78 36.38 13.89 -2.05
N GLU A 79 35.31 13.79 -2.84
CA GLU A 79 33.98 14.31 -2.49
C GLU A 79 33.35 13.54 -1.32
N ILE A 80 33.52 12.21 -1.30
CA ILE A 80 32.96 11.33 -0.27
C ILE A 80 33.71 11.50 1.05
N ILE A 81 35.05 11.42 1.04
CA ILE A 81 35.84 11.57 2.27
C ILE A 81 35.67 12.97 2.88
N SER A 82 35.63 14.02 2.05
CA SER A 82 35.36 15.38 2.52
C SER A 82 33.98 15.50 3.19
N PHE A 83 32.96 14.88 2.59
CA PHE A 83 31.61 14.85 3.17
C PHE A 83 31.59 14.08 4.49
N VAL A 84 32.27 12.93 4.58
CA VAL A 84 32.39 12.13 5.81
C VAL A 84 32.96 12.98 6.95
N HIS A 85 34.07 13.68 6.72
CA HIS A 85 34.65 14.57 7.73
C HIS A 85 33.70 15.69 8.17
N GLU A 86 32.94 16.28 7.23
CA GLU A 86 31.94 17.28 7.56
C GLU A 86 30.86 16.69 8.50
N GLN A 87 30.37 15.48 8.21
CA GLN A 87 29.33 14.84 9.02
C GLN A 87 29.84 14.37 10.38
N LEU A 88 31.09 13.95 10.49
CA LEU A 88 31.71 13.60 11.78
C LEU A 88 31.86 14.82 12.69
N LYS A 89 32.13 16.01 12.13
CA LYS A 89 32.23 17.28 12.87
C LYS A 89 30.87 17.90 13.19
N ARG A 90 29.83 17.55 12.43
CA ARG A 90 28.50 18.13 12.56
C ARG A 90 27.81 17.71 13.86
N LYS A 91 27.18 18.67 14.54
CA LYS A 91 26.26 18.42 15.66
C LYS A 91 24.85 18.09 15.16
N GLY A 92 24.23 17.06 15.73
CA GLY A 92 22.89 16.60 15.38
C GLY A 92 22.87 15.32 14.51
N PRO A 93 21.71 14.94 13.97
CA PRO A 93 21.59 13.72 13.16
C PRO A 93 22.50 13.76 11.93
N PRO A 94 23.34 12.74 11.71
CA PRO A 94 24.24 12.71 10.56
C PRO A 94 23.46 12.47 9.26
N GLN A 95 23.95 13.06 8.16
CA GLN A 95 23.56 12.64 6.82
C GLN A 95 24.52 11.56 6.33
N LEU A 96 24.02 10.55 5.64
CA LEU A 96 24.83 9.43 5.17
C LEU A 96 25.18 9.61 3.68
N PRO A 97 26.41 9.30 3.24
CA PRO A 97 26.78 9.37 1.83
C PRO A 97 25.97 8.37 1.01
N TRP A 98 25.15 8.85 0.07
CA TRP A 98 24.18 8.01 -0.64
C TRP A 98 24.86 6.93 -1.49
N GLN A 99 26.03 7.22 -2.08
CA GLN A 99 26.81 6.26 -2.87
C GLN A 99 27.23 5.05 -2.02
N LEU A 100 27.71 5.32 -0.80
CA LEU A 100 28.11 4.28 0.14
C LEU A 100 26.90 3.47 0.62
N VAL A 101 25.78 4.14 0.92
CA VAL A 101 24.54 3.47 1.33
C VAL A 101 23.99 2.58 0.20
N LEU A 102 24.06 3.03 -1.06
CA LEU A 102 23.62 2.24 -2.21
C LEU A 102 24.50 1.00 -2.40
N MET A 103 25.82 1.18 -2.38
CA MET A 103 26.78 0.07 -2.51
C MET A 103 26.66 -0.93 -1.34
N LEU A 104 26.41 -0.43 -0.13
CA LEU A 104 26.15 -1.26 1.05
C LEU A 104 24.90 -2.12 0.84
N GLY A 105 23.80 -1.51 0.37
CA GLY A 105 22.57 -2.23 0.07
C GLY A 105 22.77 -3.34 -0.98
N ASP A 106 23.50 -3.03 -2.04
CA ASP A 106 23.86 -3.98 -3.10
C ASP A 106 24.70 -5.15 -2.59
N ASN A 107 25.69 -4.87 -1.75
CA ASN A 107 26.56 -5.91 -1.17
C ASN A 107 25.78 -6.77 -0.17
N ALA A 108 24.96 -6.16 0.68
CA ALA A 108 24.05 -6.88 1.59
C ALA A 108 23.14 -7.84 0.82
N LEU A 109 22.58 -7.40 -0.31
CA LEU A 109 21.73 -8.23 -1.16
C LEU A 109 22.50 -9.43 -1.74
N ARG A 110 23.72 -9.21 -2.27
CA ARG A 110 24.57 -10.29 -2.82
C ARG A 110 24.98 -11.31 -1.76
N LEU A 111 25.17 -10.86 -0.53
CA LEU A 111 25.52 -11.70 0.63
C LEU A 111 24.29 -12.38 1.28
N GLY A 112 23.08 -12.16 0.76
CA GLY A 112 21.84 -12.71 1.32
C GLY A 112 21.37 -12.04 2.62
N LYS A 113 21.92 -10.87 2.98
CA LYS A 113 21.54 -10.07 4.15
C LYS A 113 20.33 -9.16 3.82
N TYR A 114 19.19 -9.76 3.47
CA TYR A 114 18.03 -9.05 2.90
C TYR A 114 17.46 -7.92 3.77
N THR A 115 17.44 -8.09 5.11
CA THR A 115 16.99 -7.04 6.04
C THR A 115 17.90 -5.82 5.99
N ALA A 116 19.22 -6.02 5.95
CA ALA A 116 20.19 -4.93 5.86
C ALA A 116 20.09 -4.21 4.51
N ALA A 117 19.91 -4.96 3.42
CA ALA A 117 19.70 -4.38 2.09
C ALA A 117 18.45 -3.50 2.04
N ALA A 118 17.32 -3.99 2.58
CA ALA A 118 16.06 -3.23 2.63
C ALA A 118 16.18 -1.95 3.46
N GLN A 119 16.89 -1.99 4.59
CA GLN A 119 17.16 -0.81 5.42
C GLN A 119 18.05 0.21 4.70
N ALA A 120 19.09 -0.24 3.99
CA ALA A 120 19.99 0.63 3.24
C ALA A 120 19.27 1.34 2.08
N TYR A 121 18.51 0.61 1.28
CA TYR A 121 17.73 1.21 0.19
C TYR A 121 16.66 2.18 0.69
N GLU A 122 16.17 2.00 1.91
CA GLU A 122 15.19 2.93 2.47
C GLU A 122 15.81 4.25 2.95
N LEU A 123 17.03 4.22 3.46
CA LEU A 123 17.78 5.45 3.79
C LEU A 123 17.96 6.38 2.58
N LEU A 124 18.01 5.80 1.37
CA LEU A 124 18.12 6.53 0.12
C LEU A 124 16.80 7.14 -0.39
N ARG A 125 15.67 6.80 0.24
CA ARG A 125 14.32 7.22 -0.20
C ARG A 125 14.03 6.96 -1.69
N VAL A 126 14.72 5.99 -2.32
CA VAL A 126 14.53 5.64 -3.73
C VAL A 126 13.14 5.04 -4.00
N ARG A 127 12.42 4.59 -2.97
CA ARG A 127 11.06 4.05 -3.11
C ARG A 127 10.11 5.00 -3.82
N ARG A 128 10.08 6.28 -3.41
CA ARG A 128 9.25 7.29 -4.08
C ARG A 128 9.62 7.43 -5.56
N ARG A 129 10.92 7.41 -5.88
CA ARG A 129 11.37 7.47 -7.26
C ARG A 129 10.95 6.23 -8.06
N ILE A 130 10.99 5.06 -7.44
CA ILE A 130 10.54 3.80 -8.07
C ILE A 130 9.02 3.84 -8.30
N GLN A 131 8.22 4.32 -7.33
CA GLN A 131 6.79 4.54 -7.48
C GLN A 131 6.47 5.46 -8.67
N GLU A 132 7.14 6.62 -8.73
CA GLU A 132 6.99 7.57 -9.83
C GLU A 132 7.32 6.92 -11.18
N LEU A 133 8.41 6.17 -11.28
CA LEU A 133 8.79 5.47 -12.51
C LEU A 133 7.77 4.42 -12.95
N PHE A 134 7.19 3.66 -12.02
CA PHE A 134 6.15 2.68 -12.34
C PHE A 134 4.81 3.34 -12.69
N MET A 135 4.46 4.46 -12.05
CA MET A 135 3.29 5.25 -12.45
C MET A 135 3.49 5.85 -13.84
N ASP A 136 4.67 6.39 -14.16
CA ASP A 136 4.98 6.93 -15.49
C ASP A 136 4.91 5.82 -16.57
N GLN A 137 5.40 4.61 -16.27
CA GLN A 137 5.23 3.45 -17.14
C GLN A 137 3.76 3.04 -17.30
N GLY A 138 2.98 3.12 -16.22
CA GLY A 138 1.54 2.87 -16.24
C GLY A 138 0.80 3.87 -17.11
N ASP A 139 1.15 5.15 -17.00
CA ASP A 139 0.62 6.24 -17.83
C ASP A 139 0.96 6.05 -19.31
N ASP A 140 2.16 5.57 -19.61
CA ASP A 140 2.56 5.22 -20.98
C ASP A 140 1.82 3.99 -21.53
N CYS A 141 1.42 3.05 -20.65
CA CYS A 141 0.53 1.95 -21.03
C CYS A 141 -0.89 2.45 -21.33
N LEU A 142 -1.42 3.38 -20.52
CA LEU A 142 -2.72 4.03 -20.76
C LEU A 142 -2.76 4.71 -22.12
N LYS A 143 -1.74 5.53 -22.44
CA LYS A 143 -1.61 6.21 -23.75
C LYS A 143 -1.61 5.24 -24.94
N LYS A 144 -1.22 3.97 -24.72
CA LYS A 144 -1.19 2.90 -25.75
C LYS A 144 -2.46 2.04 -25.73
N GLY A 145 -3.44 2.35 -24.89
CA GLY A 145 -4.66 1.54 -24.72
C GLY A 145 -4.46 0.24 -23.96
N ASN A 146 -3.33 0.06 -23.26
CA ASN A 146 -3.06 -1.14 -22.47
C ASN A 146 -3.43 -0.94 -20.99
N SER A 147 -4.71 -1.11 -20.66
CA SER A 147 -5.21 -0.96 -19.29
C SER A 147 -4.59 -1.97 -18.31
N ALA A 148 -4.33 -3.21 -18.73
CA ALA A 148 -3.73 -4.22 -17.85
C ALA A 148 -2.30 -3.85 -17.43
N GLY A 149 -1.46 -3.43 -18.39
CA GLY A 149 -0.12 -2.94 -18.10
C GLY A 149 -0.12 -1.66 -17.26
N ALA A 150 -1.11 -0.79 -17.49
CA ALA A 150 -1.30 0.40 -16.67
C ALA A 150 -1.59 0.06 -15.21
N VAL A 151 -2.58 -0.80 -14.97
CA VAL A 151 -2.95 -1.26 -13.63
C VAL A 151 -1.76 -1.91 -12.94
N GLN A 152 -0.98 -2.74 -13.64
CA GLN A 152 0.20 -3.37 -13.06
C GLN A 152 1.20 -2.32 -12.53
N GLY A 153 1.49 -1.27 -13.30
CA GLY A 153 2.36 -0.17 -12.85
C GLY A 153 1.82 0.53 -11.59
N TYR A 154 0.52 0.82 -11.57
CA TYR A 154 -0.13 1.46 -10.42
C TYR A 154 -0.18 0.55 -9.18
N LEU A 155 -0.42 -0.75 -9.32
CA LEU A 155 -0.40 -1.71 -8.22
C LEU A 155 0.99 -1.90 -7.64
N ILE A 156 2.04 -1.92 -8.47
CA ILE A 156 3.43 -1.95 -8.00
C ILE A 156 3.74 -0.67 -7.20
N ALA A 157 3.35 0.50 -7.72
CA ALA A 157 3.53 1.76 -7.01
C ALA A 157 2.76 1.79 -5.67
N LEU A 158 1.53 1.28 -5.64
CA LEU A 158 0.72 1.16 -4.42
C LEU A 158 1.38 0.23 -3.39
N GLY A 159 1.90 -0.93 -3.83
CA GLY A 159 2.59 -1.88 -2.94
C GLY A 159 3.88 -1.35 -2.33
N LEU A 160 4.46 -0.28 -2.90
CA LEU A 160 5.63 0.41 -2.36
C LEU A 160 5.26 1.50 -1.35
N GLN A 161 3.97 1.71 -1.07
CA GLN A 161 3.53 2.76 -0.16
C GLN A 161 3.91 2.48 1.29
N TYR A 162 4.21 3.54 2.02
CA TYR A 162 4.73 3.47 3.38
C TYR A 162 4.00 4.46 4.31
N ASP A 163 3.63 3.97 5.49
CA ASP A 163 3.06 4.78 6.56
C ASP A 163 4.20 5.32 7.42
N TYR A 164 4.61 6.56 7.12
CA TYR A 164 5.63 7.29 7.88
C TYR A 164 5.14 7.80 9.24
N SER A 165 3.84 7.67 9.53
CA SER A 165 3.27 7.98 10.83
C SER A 165 3.23 6.76 11.77
N ALA A 166 3.50 5.56 11.25
CA ALA A 166 3.67 4.36 12.07
C ALA A 166 4.94 4.49 12.94
N PHE A 167 4.75 4.34 14.25
CA PHE A 167 5.82 4.34 15.26
C PHE A 167 6.02 2.91 15.77
N PRO A 168 7.25 2.45 16.08
CA PRO A 168 8.53 3.18 16.14
C PRO A 168 9.30 3.28 14.82
N GLU A 169 8.91 2.51 13.81
CA GLU A 169 9.49 2.55 12.46
C GLU A 169 8.36 2.64 11.43
N PRO A 170 8.54 3.41 10.34
CA PRO A 170 7.60 3.42 9.24
C PRO A 170 7.35 1.99 8.73
N LEU A 171 6.11 1.65 8.39
CA LEU A 171 5.68 0.32 7.94
C LEU A 171 5.08 0.38 6.54
N PRO A 172 5.03 -0.74 5.79
CA PRO A 172 4.27 -0.80 4.55
C PRO A 172 2.84 -0.36 4.80
N ALA A 173 2.36 0.60 4.01
CA ALA A 173 0.99 1.06 4.09
C ALA A 173 0.12 0.07 3.31
N VAL A 174 -0.31 -0.99 3.99
CA VAL A 174 -1.22 -1.98 3.41
C VAL A 174 -2.60 -1.33 3.30
N PRO A 175 -3.23 -1.30 2.10
CA PRO A 175 -4.58 -0.77 1.97
C PRO A 175 -5.57 -1.52 2.88
N ASP A 176 -6.26 -0.76 3.72
CA ASP A 176 -7.21 -1.21 4.73
C ASP A 176 -8.65 -1.23 4.17
N TYR A 177 -8.86 -1.90 3.04
CA TYR A 177 -10.14 -1.90 2.33
C TYR A 177 -11.33 -2.26 3.23
N HIS A 178 -11.15 -3.23 4.13
CA HIS A 178 -12.15 -3.65 5.10
C HIS A 178 -12.55 -2.54 6.08
N GLU A 179 -11.63 -1.68 6.54
CA GLU A 179 -11.99 -0.56 7.41
C GLU A 179 -12.66 0.58 6.64
N ARG A 180 -12.35 0.73 5.34
CA ARG A 180 -12.86 1.82 4.50
C ARG A 180 -14.19 1.51 3.82
N ALA A 181 -14.45 0.25 3.50
CA ALA A 181 -15.66 -0.16 2.79
C ALA A 181 -16.97 0.21 3.50
N PRO A 182 -17.12 0.08 4.84
CA PRO A 182 -18.34 0.50 5.53
C PRO A 182 -18.64 2.00 5.38
N ALA A 183 -17.63 2.85 5.20
CA ALA A 183 -17.80 4.29 5.04
C ALA A 183 -18.58 4.64 3.76
N LEU A 184 -18.43 3.83 2.70
CA LEU A 184 -19.20 3.97 1.44
C LEU A 184 -20.71 3.80 1.66
N HIS A 185 -21.10 3.13 2.74
CA HIS A 185 -22.50 2.79 3.07
C HIS A 185 -22.97 3.42 4.37
N SER A 186 -22.21 4.38 4.92
CA SER A 186 -22.50 5.02 6.21
C SER A 186 -23.84 5.76 6.22
N VAL A 187 -24.20 6.38 5.10
CA VAL A 187 -25.48 7.05 4.89
C VAL A 187 -26.46 6.07 4.23
N TYR A 188 -27.61 5.84 4.88
CA TYR A 188 -28.66 5.02 4.30
C TYR A 188 -29.31 5.77 3.12
N PRO A 189 -29.44 5.14 1.92
CA PRO A 189 -29.98 5.81 0.74
C PRO A 189 -31.47 6.09 0.90
N ILE A 190 -31.88 7.33 0.62
CA ILE A 190 -33.29 7.75 0.64
C ILE A 190 -33.97 7.45 -0.71
N ASP A 191 -33.21 7.41 -1.80
CA ASP A 191 -33.68 7.08 -3.13
C ASP A 191 -32.65 6.25 -3.91
N SER A 192 -33.05 5.74 -5.07
CA SER A 192 -32.18 4.92 -5.95
C SER A 192 -30.98 5.70 -6.50
N LYS A 193 -31.05 7.04 -6.59
CA LYS A 193 -29.94 7.89 -7.05
C LYS A 193 -28.88 8.10 -5.97
N GLN A 194 -29.13 7.73 -4.72
CA GLN A 194 -28.13 7.74 -3.65
C GLN A 194 -27.45 6.38 -3.47
N ILE A 195 -27.98 5.32 -4.10
CA ILE A 195 -27.35 3.99 -4.05
C ILE A 195 -26.11 4.01 -4.95
N LEU A 196 -24.94 3.79 -4.33
CA LEU A 196 -23.65 3.80 -5.02
C LEU A 196 -23.63 2.83 -6.22
N ALA A 197 -24.12 1.62 -6.01
CA ALA A 197 -24.12 0.58 -7.03
C ALA A 197 -25.07 0.83 -8.22
N LEU A 198 -25.95 1.83 -8.11
CA LEU A 198 -26.86 2.27 -9.17
C LEU A 198 -26.39 3.54 -9.88
N GLN A 199 -25.21 4.07 -9.53
CA GLN A 199 -24.67 5.28 -10.16
C GLN A 199 -24.26 5.03 -11.62
N GLU A 200 -24.11 6.12 -12.35
CA GLU A 200 -23.45 6.14 -13.66
C GLU A 200 -21.96 5.75 -13.53
N ASP A 201 -21.42 5.12 -14.58
CA ASP A 201 -20.04 4.60 -14.57
C ASP A 201 -19.00 5.68 -14.28
N SER A 202 -19.24 6.93 -14.70
CA SER A 202 -18.33 8.06 -14.44
C SER A 202 -18.16 8.33 -12.94
N THR A 203 -19.27 8.32 -12.20
CA THR A 203 -19.29 8.49 -10.74
C THR A 203 -18.73 7.24 -10.06
N LEU A 204 -19.15 6.05 -10.51
CA LEU A 204 -18.75 4.79 -9.90
C LEU A 204 -17.23 4.55 -10.02
N CYS A 205 -16.63 4.79 -11.18
CA CYS A 205 -15.18 4.71 -11.37
C CYS A 205 -14.44 5.71 -10.48
N LYS A 206 -14.95 6.95 -10.34
CA LYS A 206 -14.33 7.95 -9.47
C LYS A 206 -14.37 7.54 -8.00
N VAL A 207 -15.49 6.98 -7.53
CA VAL A 207 -15.59 6.44 -6.17
C VAL A 207 -14.65 5.25 -6.02
N ALA A 208 -14.59 4.35 -7.01
CA ALA A 208 -13.67 3.22 -7.02
C ALA A 208 -12.21 3.66 -6.87
N TYR A 209 -11.77 4.70 -7.57
CA TYR A 209 -10.39 5.20 -7.44
C TYR A 209 -10.09 5.72 -6.04
N ASN A 210 -10.96 6.55 -5.47
CA ASN A 210 -10.74 7.10 -4.12
C ASN A 210 -10.76 6.01 -3.04
N TYR A 211 -11.53 4.96 -3.26
CA TYR A 211 -11.62 3.84 -2.34
C TYR A 211 -10.45 2.87 -2.51
N LEU A 212 -10.18 2.38 -3.72
CA LEU A 212 -9.16 1.36 -4.01
C LEU A 212 -7.72 1.93 -4.01
N PHE A 213 -7.57 3.23 -4.27
CA PHE A 213 -6.32 3.98 -4.08
C PHE A 213 -6.50 5.04 -2.98
N PRO A 214 -6.12 4.73 -1.73
CA PRO A 214 -6.29 5.65 -0.59
C PRO A 214 -5.55 6.98 -0.73
N TYR A 215 -4.50 7.03 -1.55
CA TYR A 215 -3.55 8.12 -1.59
C TYR A 215 -3.81 9.01 -2.81
N ALA A 216 -3.95 10.31 -2.59
CA ALA A 216 -4.35 11.29 -3.61
C ALA A 216 -3.38 11.37 -4.82
N GLU A 217 -2.13 10.93 -4.64
CA GLU A 217 -1.10 10.89 -5.69
C GLU A 217 -1.42 9.92 -6.83
N PHE A 218 -2.24 8.90 -6.59
CA PHE A 218 -2.70 7.96 -7.63
C PHE A 218 -3.90 8.51 -8.39
N THR A 219 -4.90 9.03 -7.67
CA THR A 219 -6.19 9.39 -8.25
C THR A 219 -6.12 10.62 -9.16
N GLY A 220 -5.26 11.59 -8.84
CA GLY A 220 -5.09 12.80 -9.66
C GLY A 220 -4.56 12.53 -11.07
N ARG A 221 -3.81 11.43 -11.29
CA ARG A 221 -3.31 11.04 -12.62
C ARG A 221 -4.41 10.46 -13.52
N LEU A 222 -5.46 9.91 -12.93
CA LEU A 222 -6.55 9.23 -13.63
C LEU A 222 -7.71 10.16 -14.03
N ASP A 223 -7.71 11.40 -13.54
CA ASP A 223 -8.79 12.38 -13.80
C ASP A 223 -8.91 12.78 -15.27
N ALA A 224 -7.82 12.73 -16.04
CA ALA A 224 -7.82 13.08 -17.47
C ALA A 224 -8.38 11.99 -18.39
N LEU A 225 -8.59 10.77 -17.87
CA LEU A 225 -9.06 9.64 -18.68
C LEU A 225 -10.50 9.85 -19.16
N SER A 226 -10.74 9.43 -20.40
CA SER A 226 -12.09 9.31 -20.96
C SER A 226 -12.90 8.26 -20.19
N LEU A 227 -14.23 8.27 -20.36
CA LEU A 227 -15.10 7.32 -19.66
C LEU A 227 -14.77 5.85 -20.00
N GLU A 228 -14.51 5.56 -21.28
CA GLU A 228 -14.16 4.22 -21.73
C GLU A 228 -12.85 3.74 -21.08
N GLU A 229 -11.82 4.59 -21.06
CA GLU A 229 -10.56 4.29 -20.39
C GLU A 229 -10.74 4.09 -18.89
N ARG A 230 -11.60 4.89 -18.24
CA ARG A 230 -11.90 4.72 -16.81
C ARG A 230 -12.57 3.38 -16.52
N VAL A 231 -13.54 2.99 -17.34
CA VAL A 231 -14.22 1.69 -17.20
C VAL A 231 -13.22 0.56 -17.37
N ALA A 232 -12.43 0.57 -18.45
CA ALA A 232 -11.44 -0.47 -18.72
C ALA A 232 -10.36 -0.56 -17.63
N PHE A 233 -9.85 0.59 -17.17
CA PHE A 233 -8.87 0.64 -16.09
C PHE A 233 -9.45 0.18 -14.75
N THR A 234 -10.66 0.62 -14.39
CA THR A 234 -11.31 0.21 -13.13
C THR A 234 -11.60 -1.29 -13.12
N ALA A 235 -12.07 -1.86 -14.24
CA ALA A 235 -12.31 -3.28 -14.35
C ALA A 235 -11.01 -4.10 -14.22
N ALA A 236 -9.94 -3.66 -14.87
CA ALA A 236 -8.62 -4.27 -14.75
C ALA A 236 -8.06 -4.13 -13.32
N LEU A 237 -8.31 -3.00 -12.64
CA LEU A 237 -7.84 -2.74 -11.28
C LEU A 237 -8.48 -3.71 -10.29
N ILE A 238 -9.80 -3.85 -10.35
CA ILE A 238 -10.53 -4.75 -9.46
C ILE A 238 -10.03 -6.19 -9.63
N ARG A 239 -9.89 -6.68 -10.87
CA ARG A 239 -9.31 -8.01 -11.13
C ARG A 239 -7.83 -8.14 -10.75
N GLY A 240 -7.08 -7.05 -10.83
CA GLY A 240 -5.66 -7.03 -10.42
C GLY A 240 -5.49 -7.11 -8.90
N LEU A 241 -6.45 -6.56 -8.14
CA LEU A 241 -6.50 -6.65 -6.68
C LEU A 241 -7.11 -7.97 -6.19
N ASP A 242 -7.96 -8.59 -7.00
CA ASP A 242 -8.71 -9.80 -6.67
C ASP A 242 -8.59 -10.86 -7.77
N PRO A 243 -7.64 -11.81 -7.64
CA PRO A 243 -7.47 -12.91 -8.57
C PRO A 243 -8.70 -13.83 -8.68
N ASP A 244 -9.55 -13.87 -7.65
CA ASP A 244 -10.72 -14.75 -7.56
C ASP A 244 -12.03 -14.02 -7.94
N TRP A 245 -11.93 -12.81 -8.51
CA TRP A 245 -13.08 -11.95 -8.82
C TRP A 245 -14.14 -12.63 -9.68
N ASP A 246 -13.75 -13.43 -10.67
CA ASP A 246 -14.72 -14.08 -11.56
C ASP A 246 -15.58 -15.14 -10.82
N SER A 247 -15.02 -15.78 -9.77
CA SER A 247 -15.76 -16.66 -8.86
C SER A 247 -16.74 -15.87 -8.02
N PHE A 248 -16.29 -14.75 -7.44
CA PHE A 248 -17.15 -13.82 -6.70
C PHE A 248 -18.29 -13.30 -7.60
N ALA A 249 -18.00 -12.92 -8.84
CA ALA A 249 -18.99 -12.42 -9.79
C ALA A 249 -20.09 -13.46 -10.09
N ALA A 250 -19.74 -14.74 -10.17
CA ALA A 250 -20.72 -15.82 -10.33
C ALA A 250 -21.65 -15.95 -9.12
N LEU A 251 -21.08 -15.90 -7.91
CA LEU A 251 -21.84 -15.91 -6.67
C LEU A 251 -22.73 -14.66 -6.54
N TYR A 252 -22.19 -13.50 -6.91
CA TYR A 252 -22.88 -12.22 -6.92
C TYR A 252 -24.14 -12.28 -7.79
N ARG A 253 -24.05 -12.81 -9.02
CA ARG A 253 -25.19 -12.96 -9.94
C ARG A 253 -26.30 -13.82 -9.33
N ASN A 254 -25.95 -14.93 -8.67
CA ASN A 254 -26.94 -15.78 -8.00
C ASN A 254 -27.67 -15.03 -6.86
N CYS A 255 -26.93 -14.23 -6.08
CA CYS A 255 -27.51 -13.39 -5.03
C CYS A 255 -28.35 -12.23 -5.61
N LEU A 256 -27.96 -11.68 -6.77
CA LEU A 256 -28.68 -10.61 -7.46
C LEU A 256 -30.04 -11.10 -7.95
N GLU A 257 -30.12 -12.28 -8.55
CA GLU A 257 -31.40 -12.88 -8.95
C GLU A 257 -32.35 -13.05 -7.77
N GLN A 258 -31.83 -13.41 -6.60
CA GLN A 258 -32.63 -13.55 -5.37
C GLN A 258 -33.12 -12.19 -4.85
N SER A 259 -32.24 -11.19 -4.79
CA SER A 259 -32.60 -9.85 -4.32
C SER A 259 -33.58 -9.15 -5.28
N ASP A 260 -33.49 -9.45 -6.58
CA ASP A 260 -34.34 -8.86 -7.62
C ASP A 260 -35.78 -9.38 -7.59
N LYS A 261 -36.01 -10.62 -7.14
CA LYS A 261 -37.38 -11.13 -6.89
C LYS A 261 -38.15 -10.24 -5.91
N GLN A 262 -37.43 -9.61 -4.97
CA GLN A 262 -37.99 -8.74 -3.93
C GLN A 262 -37.85 -7.24 -4.25
N ARG A 263 -37.46 -6.88 -5.48
CA ARG A 263 -37.17 -5.49 -5.87
C ARG A 263 -38.34 -4.54 -5.56
N SER A 264 -39.56 -4.94 -5.91
CA SER A 264 -40.76 -4.10 -5.67
C SER A 264 -41.06 -3.90 -4.18
N ALA A 265 -40.79 -4.91 -3.34
CA ALA A 265 -40.93 -4.79 -1.89
C ALA A 265 -39.86 -3.84 -1.33
N PHE A 266 -38.62 -3.96 -1.78
CA PHE A 266 -37.53 -3.08 -1.36
C PHE A 266 -37.73 -1.63 -1.79
N GLU A 267 -38.22 -1.36 -2.99
CA GLU A 267 -38.56 -0.01 -3.44
C GLU A 267 -39.63 0.64 -2.56
N LYS A 268 -40.66 -0.13 -2.16
CA LYS A 268 -41.66 0.34 -1.18
C LYS A 268 -41.03 0.64 0.17
N ILE A 269 -40.21 -0.27 0.71
CA ILE A 269 -39.50 -0.08 1.99
C ILE A 269 -38.61 1.18 1.96
N ASN A 270 -38.00 1.49 0.84
CA ASN A 270 -37.07 2.62 0.73
C ASN A 270 -37.77 3.96 0.46
N ALA A 271 -39.06 3.97 0.09
CA ALA A 271 -39.83 5.19 -0.23
C ALA A 271 -40.11 6.14 0.96
N TYR A 272 -39.64 5.80 2.17
CA TYR A 272 -39.68 6.61 3.39
C TYR A 272 -41.02 7.34 3.63
N SER A 273 -42.09 6.59 3.89
CA SER A 273 -43.43 7.09 4.26
C SER A 273 -43.84 6.61 5.67
N MET A 274 -44.88 7.20 6.27
CA MET A 274 -45.41 6.69 7.55
C MET A 274 -45.92 5.24 7.44
N GLU A 275 -46.52 4.88 6.30
CA GLU A 275 -46.98 3.52 6.02
C GLU A 275 -45.82 2.51 6.01
N VAL A 276 -44.63 2.92 5.56
CA VAL A 276 -43.41 2.10 5.58
C VAL A 276 -42.92 1.87 7.00
N ILE A 277 -43.05 2.85 7.89
CA ILE A 277 -42.63 2.71 9.30
C ILE A 277 -43.49 1.65 9.99
N ASP A 278 -44.80 1.66 9.75
CA ASP A 278 -45.72 0.65 10.29
C ASP A 278 -45.46 -0.72 9.64
N MET A 279 -45.24 -0.78 8.33
CA MET A 279 -44.88 -2.01 7.62
C MET A 279 -43.58 -2.66 8.13
N LEU A 280 -42.58 -1.86 8.48
CA LEU A 280 -41.32 -2.35 9.06
C LEU A 280 -41.44 -2.83 10.51
N ARG A 281 -42.50 -2.41 11.23
CA ARG A 281 -42.82 -2.90 12.58
C ARG A 281 -43.57 -4.23 12.55
N ASP A 282 -44.38 -4.44 11.51
CA ASP A 282 -45.22 -5.64 11.34
C ASP A 282 -44.52 -6.77 10.57
N ASP A 283 -43.20 -6.67 10.36
CA ASP A 283 -42.36 -7.59 9.59
C ASP A 283 -42.86 -7.81 8.13
N PRO A 284 -42.28 -7.11 7.13
CA PRO A 284 -42.82 -7.07 5.77
C PRO A 284 -42.68 -8.38 4.97
N PHE A 285 -41.97 -9.37 5.50
CA PHE A 285 -41.65 -10.62 4.82
C PHE A 285 -42.08 -11.80 5.68
N ASP A 286 -42.56 -12.88 5.04
CA ASP A 286 -42.78 -14.15 5.73
C ASP A 286 -41.44 -14.75 6.21
N THR A 287 -41.53 -15.76 7.09
CA THR A 287 -40.37 -16.37 7.73
C THR A 287 -39.39 -17.03 6.75
N GLU A 288 -39.90 -17.61 5.66
CA GLU A 288 -39.09 -18.29 4.65
C GLU A 288 -38.31 -17.25 3.82
N THR A 289 -39.01 -16.24 3.29
CA THR A 289 -38.42 -15.12 2.57
C THR A 289 -37.39 -14.38 3.43
N LEU A 290 -37.70 -14.14 4.70
CA LEU A 290 -36.77 -13.47 5.62
C LEU A 290 -35.49 -14.28 5.83
N ALA A 291 -35.60 -15.62 5.96
CA ALA A 291 -34.43 -16.49 6.09
C ALA A 291 -33.58 -16.51 4.82
N GLU A 292 -34.21 -16.54 3.63
CA GLU A 292 -33.50 -16.44 2.36
C GLU A 292 -32.74 -15.11 2.22
N LEU A 293 -33.39 -13.99 2.56
CA LEU A 293 -32.78 -12.66 2.48
C LEU A 293 -31.62 -12.49 3.47
N LYS A 294 -31.74 -13.03 4.69
CA LYS A 294 -30.66 -13.03 5.68
C LYS A 294 -29.45 -13.89 5.28
N ALA A 295 -29.63 -14.86 4.39
CA ALA A 295 -28.53 -15.67 3.86
C ALA A 295 -27.72 -14.95 2.77
N ILE A 296 -28.24 -13.89 2.15
CA ILE A 296 -27.55 -13.17 1.07
C ILE A 296 -26.19 -12.60 1.52
N PRO A 297 -26.10 -11.83 2.63
CA PRO A 297 -24.81 -11.32 3.10
C PRO A 297 -23.79 -12.41 3.42
N GLN A 298 -24.23 -13.53 3.99
CA GLN A 298 -23.36 -14.67 4.32
C GLN A 298 -22.74 -15.29 3.07
N ARG A 299 -23.56 -15.50 2.03
CA ARG A 299 -23.08 -16.02 0.75
C ARG A 299 -22.11 -15.04 0.09
N LEU A 300 -22.48 -13.75 0.02
CA LEU A 300 -21.60 -12.72 -0.57
C LEU A 300 -20.26 -12.59 0.17
N ALA A 301 -20.25 -12.75 1.49
CA ALA A 301 -19.06 -12.70 2.33
C ALA A 301 -18.36 -14.06 2.49
N GLU A 302 -18.90 -15.13 1.89
CA GLU A 302 -18.39 -16.49 1.99
C GLU A 302 -18.09 -16.93 3.44
N THR A 303 -19.03 -16.62 4.35
CA THR A 303 -18.90 -16.91 5.79
C THR A 303 -20.09 -17.67 6.33
N ASP A 304 -19.82 -18.61 7.22
CA ASP A 304 -20.84 -19.37 7.95
C ASP A 304 -21.33 -18.65 9.23
N THR A 305 -20.80 -17.46 9.53
CA THR A 305 -21.12 -16.74 10.77
C THR A 305 -22.50 -16.08 10.65
N PRO A 306 -23.54 -16.54 11.38
CA PRO A 306 -24.87 -15.99 11.23
C PRO A 306 -25.07 -14.70 12.00
N ASP A 307 -26.16 -13.99 11.66
CA ASP A 307 -26.73 -12.87 12.40
C ASP A 307 -25.74 -11.74 12.75
N GLN A 308 -24.74 -11.51 11.91
CA GLN A 308 -23.86 -10.35 12.02
C GLN A 308 -24.54 -9.07 11.50
N GLU A 309 -24.06 -7.93 12.00
CA GLU A 309 -24.45 -6.62 11.48
C GLU A 309 -23.99 -6.43 10.03
N TRP A 310 -24.74 -5.63 9.24
CA TRP A 310 -24.44 -5.40 7.83
C TRP A 310 -22.99 -4.98 7.57
N TRP A 311 -22.42 -4.14 8.44
CA TRP A 311 -21.06 -3.62 8.28
C TRP A 311 -20.02 -4.71 8.46
N HIS A 312 -20.28 -5.74 9.25
CA HIS A 312 -19.36 -6.86 9.46
C HIS A 312 -19.22 -7.68 8.18
N TYR A 313 -20.33 -7.97 7.50
CA TYR A 313 -20.28 -8.64 6.19
C TYR A 313 -19.55 -7.78 5.14
N VAL A 314 -19.73 -6.46 5.15
CA VAL A 314 -18.97 -5.55 4.28
C VAL A 314 -17.46 -5.64 4.53
N LYS A 315 -17.04 -5.70 5.81
CA LYS A 315 -15.63 -5.88 6.16
C LYS A 315 -15.09 -7.20 5.58
N ILE A 316 -15.78 -8.31 5.79
CA ILE A 316 -15.35 -9.63 5.30
C ILE A 316 -15.27 -9.66 3.78
N MET A 317 -16.30 -9.14 3.09
CA MET A 317 -16.30 -9.06 1.62
C MET A 317 -15.11 -8.22 1.12
N ALA A 318 -14.86 -7.06 1.71
CA ALA A 318 -13.79 -6.16 1.27
C ALA A 318 -12.38 -6.69 1.63
N THR A 319 -12.25 -7.60 2.58
CA THR A 319 -10.99 -8.32 2.85
C THR A 319 -10.60 -9.24 1.70
N HIS A 320 -11.57 -9.97 1.12
CA HIS A 320 -11.30 -10.96 0.06
C HIS A 320 -11.47 -10.36 -1.34
N HIS A 321 -12.50 -9.54 -1.51
CA HIS A 321 -12.93 -8.94 -2.78
C HIS A 321 -13.04 -7.43 -2.60
N PRO A 322 -11.92 -6.67 -2.61
CA PRO A 322 -11.94 -5.24 -2.31
C PRO A 322 -12.99 -4.44 -3.09
N GLY A 323 -13.15 -4.74 -4.39
CA GLY A 323 -14.11 -4.07 -5.27
C GLY A 323 -15.59 -4.35 -4.98
N SER A 324 -15.91 -5.40 -4.21
CA SER A 324 -17.29 -5.83 -3.94
C SER A 324 -18.15 -4.74 -3.29
N ALA A 325 -17.55 -3.90 -2.43
CA ALA A 325 -18.22 -2.82 -1.71
C ALA A 325 -18.86 -1.77 -2.64
N LEU A 326 -18.43 -1.68 -3.90
CA LEU A 326 -18.97 -0.75 -4.90
C LEU A 326 -20.32 -1.22 -5.47
N PHE A 327 -20.63 -2.51 -5.38
CA PHE A 327 -21.75 -3.16 -6.08
C PHE A 327 -22.81 -3.73 -5.13
N ILE A 328 -22.80 -3.28 -3.88
CA ILE A 328 -23.79 -3.66 -2.86
C ILE A 328 -24.54 -2.43 -2.37
N ALA A 329 -25.65 -2.65 -1.66
CA ALA A 329 -26.38 -1.61 -0.97
C ALA A 329 -26.91 -2.12 0.37
N ARG A 330 -27.03 -1.22 1.35
CA ARG A 330 -27.80 -1.50 2.56
C ARG A 330 -29.27 -1.62 2.24
N GLN A 331 -29.94 -2.58 2.88
CA GLN A 331 -31.37 -2.83 2.74
C GLN A 331 -31.97 -3.18 4.09
N ARG A 332 -33.01 -2.46 4.49
CA ARG A 332 -33.85 -2.81 5.65
C ARG A 332 -34.69 -4.03 5.34
N LEU A 333 -34.69 -4.98 6.28
CA LEU A 333 -35.66 -6.08 6.33
C LEU A 333 -36.76 -5.80 7.36
N THR A 334 -36.41 -5.19 8.49
CA THR A 334 -37.34 -4.80 9.56
C THR A 334 -36.94 -3.44 10.14
N ALA A 335 -37.68 -2.95 11.14
CA ALA A 335 -37.35 -1.70 11.83
C ALA A 335 -35.98 -1.72 12.56
N THR A 336 -35.46 -2.91 12.89
CA THR A 336 -34.23 -3.08 13.67
C THR A 336 -33.15 -3.86 12.94
N HIS A 337 -33.43 -4.40 11.75
CA HIS A 337 -32.51 -5.27 11.05
C HIS A 337 -32.27 -4.83 9.60
N GLU A 338 -30.99 -4.66 9.29
CA GLU A 338 -30.50 -4.28 7.98
C GLU A 338 -29.48 -5.31 7.48
N ILE A 339 -29.48 -5.53 6.18
CA ILE A 339 -28.54 -6.41 5.49
C ILE A 339 -27.84 -5.64 4.37
N VAL A 340 -26.83 -6.27 3.77
CA VAL A 340 -26.30 -5.85 2.47
C VAL A 340 -26.78 -6.78 1.38
N ILE A 341 -27.17 -6.21 0.25
CA ILE A 341 -27.64 -6.95 -0.92
C ILE A 341 -26.91 -6.48 -2.18
N PRO A 342 -26.77 -7.36 -3.19
CA PRO A 342 -26.23 -6.95 -4.47
C PRO A 342 -27.22 -6.00 -5.18
N ARG A 343 -26.68 -4.93 -5.76
CA ARG A 343 -27.40 -3.95 -6.59
C ARG A 343 -26.50 -3.55 -7.74
N VAL A 344 -27.07 -3.32 -8.91
CA VAL A 344 -26.28 -2.93 -10.08
C VAL A 344 -27.13 -2.13 -11.06
N ASN A 345 -26.56 -1.09 -11.65
CA ASN A 345 -27.16 -0.42 -12.78
C ASN A 345 -27.09 -1.35 -14.02
N ALA A 346 -28.24 -1.71 -14.57
CA ALA A 346 -28.34 -2.60 -15.75
C ALA A 346 -27.64 -2.04 -17.01
N HIS A 347 -27.37 -0.73 -17.05
CA HIS A 347 -26.66 -0.06 -18.12
C HIS A 347 -25.18 0.20 -17.83
N SER A 348 -24.65 -0.26 -16.68
CA SER A 348 -23.25 -0.06 -16.32
C SER A 348 -22.35 -0.94 -17.20
N GLU A 349 -21.51 -0.29 -18.00
CA GLU A 349 -20.47 -0.95 -18.78
C GLU A 349 -19.36 -1.49 -17.86
N LEU A 350 -19.12 -0.84 -16.72
CA LEU A 350 -18.20 -1.37 -15.69
C LEU A 350 -18.71 -2.69 -15.11
N ALA A 351 -19.99 -2.78 -14.76
CA ALA A 351 -20.57 -4.00 -14.23
C ALA A 351 -20.53 -5.15 -15.24
N LYS A 352 -20.80 -4.87 -16.52
CA LYS A 352 -20.65 -5.85 -17.62
C LYS A 352 -19.19 -6.28 -17.78
N ALA A 353 -18.25 -5.33 -17.79
CA ALA A 353 -16.83 -5.62 -17.91
C ALA A 353 -16.32 -6.50 -16.75
N LEU A 354 -16.91 -6.38 -15.56
CA LEU A 354 -16.62 -7.19 -14.37
C LEU A 354 -17.43 -8.50 -14.30
N GLY A 355 -18.30 -8.76 -15.27
CA GLY A 355 -19.15 -9.94 -15.30
C GLY A 355 -20.25 -9.95 -14.24
N LEU A 356 -20.56 -8.84 -13.58
CA LEU A 356 -21.61 -8.80 -12.55
C LEU A 356 -23.02 -8.88 -13.14
N ILE A 357 -23.15 -8.58 -14.43
CA ILE A 357 -24.36 -8.71 -15.26
C ILE A 357 -23.97 -9.22 -16.66
N ILE A 358 -24.95 -9.79 -17.38
CA ILE A 358 -24.79 -10.35 -18.74
C ILE A 358 -25.03 -9.27 -19.80
#